data_AF-Q3L990-F1
#
_entry.id   AF-Q3L990-F1
#
_cell.length_a   1.000
_cell.length_b   1.000
_cell.length_c   1.000
_cell.angle_alpha   90.00
_cell.angle_beta   90.00
_cell.angle_gamma   90.00
#
_symmetry.space_group_name_H-M   'P 1'
#
loop_
_entity.id
_entity.type
_entity.pdbx_description
1 polymer ?
#
loop_
_entity_poly.entity_id
_entity_poly.type
_entity_poly.pdbx_seq_one_letter_code
_entity_poly.pdbx_strand_id
1 'polypeptide(L)'
;MHQPQQDLVASVGSRGDSYDNAMAEAFNSLSKAELVRNRHKGPWRAIDDLEIAVAEYIDWFNHRRIHGEIGYVPPAEYEAQHAAAEPQAEPVDDLVDAR
;
A
#
# COMPACT_ATOMS: atom_id res chain seq x y z
N MET A 1 -21.53 -10.51 -18.13
CA MET A 1 -20.14 -10.82 -17.71
C MET A 1 -20.10 -10.70 -16.20
N HIS A 2 -20.04 -11.83 -15.50
CA HIS A 2 -19.96 -11.88 -14.04
C HIS A 2 -18.46 -11.86 -13.71
N GLN A 3 -17.95 -10.78 -13.14
CA GLN A 3 -16.56 -10.78 -12.66
C GLN A 3 -16.51 -11.68 -11.41
N PRO A 4 -15.51 -12.58 -11.30
CA PRO A 4 -15.32 -13.34 -10.08
C PRO A 4 -15.04 -12.35 -8.95
N GLN A 5 -15.89 -12.40 -7.92
CA GLN A 5 -15.64 -11.75 -6.64
C GLN A 5 -14.24 -12.19 -6.19
N GLN A 6 -13.30 -11.26 -6.13
CA GLN A 6 -11.98 -11.54 -5.58
C GLN A 6 -12.20 -11.91 -4.10
N ASP A 7 -11.66 -13.04 -3.64
CA ASP A 7 -11.71 -13.51 -2.24
C ASP A 7 -10.85 -12.61 -1.33
N LEU A 8 -11.20 -11.33 -1.28
CA LEU A 8 -10.56 -10.31 -0.46
C LEU A 8 -11.32 -10.25 0.86
N VAL A 9 -10.72 -10.79 1.92
CA VAL A 9 -11.24 -10.64 3.28
C VAL A 9 -10.97 -9.21 3.73
N ALA A 10 -12.03 -8.46 4.02
CA ALA A 10 -11.87 -7.15 4.64
C ALA A 10 -11.23 -7.32 6.03
N SER A 11 -10.01 -6.80 6.21
CA SER A 11 -9.35 -6.75 7.53
C SER A 11 -10.04 -5.70 8.39
N VAL A 12 -11.19 -6.07 8.97
CA VAL A 12 -11.85 -5.32 10.03
C VAL A 12 -11.24 -5.86 11.32
N GLY A 13 -10.07 -5.34 11.69
CA GLY A 13 -9.25 -5.88 12.77
C GLY A 13 -10.06 -6.33 13.99
N SER A 14 -9.79 -7.53 14.49
CA SER A 14 -10.35 -7.98 15.76
C SER A 14 -9.84 -7.09 16.90
N ARG A 15 -10.55 -6.98 18.02
CA ARG A 15 -10.17 -6.09 19.12
C ARG A 15 -8.78 -6.47 19.67
N GLY A 16 -7.75 -5.72 19.28
CA GLY A 16 -6.35 -5.96 19.66
C GLY A 16 -5.43 -6.39 18.52
N ASP A 17 -5.94 -6.60 17.30
CA ASP A 17 -5.15 -6.90 16.11
C ASP A 17 -5.42 -5.85 15.02
N SER A 18 -4.70 -4.73 15.12
CA SER A 18 -4.84 -3.57 14.23
C SER A 18 -3.60 -3.33 13.39
N TYR A 19 -2.69 -4.29 13.27
CA TYR A 19 -1.38 -4.09 12.62
C TYR A 19 -1.53 -3.69 11.15
N ASP A 20 -2.38 -4.38 10.40
CA ASP A 20 -2.64 -4.06 8.99
C ASP A 20 -3.20 -2.64 8.83
N ASN A 21 -4.17 -2.29 9.68
CA ASN A 21 -4.80 -0.98 9.67
C ASN A 21 -3.83 0.12 10.14
N ALA A 22 -2.96 -0.16 11.11
CA ALA A 22 -1.99 0.80 11.63
C ALA A 22 -0.99 1.22 10.54
N MET A 23 -0.52 0.29 9.71
CA MET A 23 0.38 0.61 8.60
C MET A 23 -0.33 1.47 7.54
N ALA A 24 -1.55 1.10 7.16
CA ALA A 24 -2.36 1.88 6.22
C ALA A 24 -2.68 3.30 6.77
N GLU A 25 -3.01 3.41 8.06
CA GLU A 25 -3.26 4.68 8.74
C GLU A 25 -2.00 5.56 8.82
N ALA A 26 -0.84 4.96 9.08
CA ALA A 26 0.44 5.68 9.08
C ALA A 26 0.75 6.25 7.71
N PHE A 27 0.60 5.45 6.64
CA PHE A 27 0.78 5.91 5.27
C PHE A 27 -0.20 7.04 4.90
N ASN A 28 -1.47 6.89 5.25
CA ASN A 28 -2.48 7.92 4.99
C ASN A 28 -2.19 9.22 5.74
N SER A 29 -1.71 9.12 6.98
CA SER A 29 -1.33 10.27 7.80
C SER A 29 -0.14 11.01 7.21
N LEU A 30 0.87 10.26 6.76
CA LEU A 30 2.06 10.79 6.08
C LEU A 30 1.69 11.51 4.77
N SER A 31 0.91 10.84 3.91
CA SER A 31 0.46 11.40 2.64
C SER A 31 -0.32 12.71 2.84
N LYS A 32 -1.22 12.76 3.82
CA LYS A 32 -1.93 14.00 4.16
C LYS A 32 -0.99 15.10 4.65
N ALA A 33 0.06 14.76 5.42
CA ALA A 33 1.02 15.73 5.91
C ALA A 33 1.90 16.30 4.78
N GLU A 34 2.53 15.43 3.99
CA GLU A 34 3.50 15.82 2.96
C GLU A 34 2.82 16.40 1.71
N LEU A 35 1.79 15.74 1.19
CA LEU A 35 1.13 16.14 -0.07
C LEU A 35 0.06 17.22 0.15
N VAL A 36 -0.86 17.00 1.09
CA VAL A 36 -2.07 17.83 1.20
C VAL A 36 -1.82 19.08 2.02
N ARG A 37 -1.18 18.95 3.19
CA ARG A 37 -0.94 20.08 4.11
C ARG A 37 0.28 20.92 3.73
N ASN A 38 1.36 20.29 3.26
CA ASN A 38 2.62 20.97 2.93
C ASN A 38 2.77 21.36 1.45
N ARG A 39 1.65 21.54 0.73
CA ARG A 39 1.68 21.90 -0.69
C ARG A 39 2.21 23.32 -0.92
N HIS A 40 3.34 23.41 -1.62
CA HIS A 40 3.95 24.70 -1.99
C HIS A 40 3.22 25.44 -3.14
N LYS A 41 2.33 24.77 -3.88
CA LYS A 41 1.63 25.32 -5.06
C LYS A 41 0.32 26.06 -4.72
N GLY A 42 0.06 26.39 -3.46
CA GLY A 42 -1.17 27.07 -2.99
C GLY A 42 -2.35 26.13 -2.71
N PRO A 43 -3.59 26.63 -2.57
CA PRO A 43 -4.76 25.80 -2.33
C PRO A 43 -5.13 24.93 -3.55
N TRP A 44 -5.82 23.82 -3.30
CA TRP A 44 -6.41 22.98 -4.35
C TRP A 44 -7.60 23.70 -4.99
N ARG A 45 -7.68 23.64 -6.33
CA ARG A 45 -8.74 24.33 -7.09
C ARG A 45 -9.85 23.39 -7.54
N ALA A 46 -9.50 22.13 -7.78
CA ALA A 46 -10.39 21.07 -8.22
C ALA A 46 -9.94 19.72 -7.66
N ILE A 47 -10.83 18.74 -7.69
CA ILE A 47 -10.53 17.35 -7.30
C ILE A 47 -9.51 16.75 -8.29
N ASP A 48 -9.65 17.01 -9.59
CA ASP A 48 -8.74 16.52 -10.64
C ASP A 48 -7.27 16.93 -10.37
N ASP A 49 -7.04 18.15 -9.88
CA ASP A 49 -5.70 18.62 -9.50
C ASP A 49 -5.12 17.75 -8.36
N LEU A 50 -5.96 17.33 -7.42
CA LEU A 50 -5.56 16.48 -6.30
C LEU A 50 -5.33 15.04 -6.75
N GLU A 51 -6.17 14.49 -7.63
CA GLU A 51 -6.01 13.12 -8.15
C GLU A 51 -4.68 12.96 -8.89
N ILE A 52 -4.33 13.90 -9.75
CA ILE A 52 -3.04 13.92 -10.45
C ILE A 52 -1.89 13.98 -9.44
N ALA A 53 -1.99 14.86 -8.45
CA ALA A 53 -0.95 15.01 -7.46
C ALA A 53 -0.79 13.79 -6.54
N VAL A 54 -1.88 13.06 -6.25
CA VAL A 54 -1.83 11.78 -5.54
C VAL A 54 -1.13 10.73 -6.39
N ALA A 55 -1.43 10.63 -7.69
CA ALA A 55 -0.75 9.71 -8.59
C ALA A 55 0.76 10.02 -8.67
N GLU A 56 1.14 11.29 -8.82
CA GLU A 56 2.54 11.73 -8.80
C GLU A 56 3.24 11.40 -7.47
N TYR A 57 2.53 11.60 -6.35
CA TYR A 57 3.06 11.31 -5.02
C TYR A 57 3.29 9.81 -4.81
N ILE A 58 2.35 8.96 -5.22
CA ILE A 58 2.48 7.49 -5.12
C ILE A 58 3.64 7.00 -5.97
N ASP A 59 3.75 7.48 -7.21
CA ASP A 59 4.88 7.12 -8.09
C ASP A 59 6.22 7.54 -7.48
N TRP A 60 6.32 8.77 -6.96
CA TRP A 60 7.51 9.22 -6.26
C TRP A 60 7.80 8.37 -5.01
N PHE A 61 6.80 8.09 -4.20
CA PHE A 61 6.95 7.30 -2.97
C PHE A 61 7.49 5.90 -3.27
N ASN A 62 6.93 5.21 -4.26
CA ASN A 62 7.29 3.83 -4.56
C ASN A 62 8.61 3.69 -5.34
N HIS A 63 8.89 4.60 -6.26
CA HIS A 63 10.00 4.43 -7.21
C HIS A 63 11.21 5.33 -6.94
N ARG A 64 11.07 6.36 -6.09
CA ARG A 64 12.11 7.39 -5.93
C ARG A 64 12.43 7.75 -4.48
N ARG A 65 11.48 7.59 -3.55
CA ARG A 65 11.71 7.87 -2.13
C ARG A 65 12.64 6.83 -1.53
N ILE A 66 13.71 7.28 -0.88
CA ILE A 66 14.66 6.40 -0.20
C ILE A 66 14.23 6.20 1.26
N HIS A 67 14.20 4.94 1.70
CA HIS A 67 13.78 4.58 3.05
C HIS A 67 14.92 3.86 3.79
N GLY A 68 15.38 4.43 4.91
CA GLY A 68 16.46 3.85 5.69
C GLY A 68 16.13 2.49 6.32
N GLU A 69 14.87 2.29 6.73
CA GLU A 69 14.40 1.04 7.35
C GLU A 69 14.52 -0.18 6.43
N ILE A 70 14.40 0.03 5.12
CA ILE A 70 14.47 -1.03 4.11
C ILE A 70 15.81 -1.03 3.36
N GLY A 71 16.87 -0.52 3.99
CA GLY A 71 18.23 -0.60 3.42
C GLY A 71 18.57 0.50 2.42
N TYR A 72 17.93 1.67 2.51
CA TYR A 72 18.21 2.84 1.66
C TYR A 72 17.92 2.63 0.17
N VAL A 73 16.87 1.87 -0.15
CA VAL A 73 16.35 1.72 -1.51
C VAL A 73 14.89 2.22 -1.60
N PRO A 74 14.36 2.44 -2.81
CA PRO A 74 12.93 2.66 -3.00
C PRO A 74 12.10 1.43 -2.66
N PRO A 75 10.85 1.60 -2.19
CA PRO A 75 9.96 0.47 -1.86
C PRO A 75 9.78 -0.52 -3.01
N ALA A 76 9.61 -0.04 -4.25
CA ALA A 76 9.45 -0.92 -5.40
C ALA A 76 10.69 -1.78 -5.67
N GLU A 77 11.89 -1.28 -5.38
CA GLU A 77 13.13 -2.04 -5.52
C GLU A 77 13.24 -3.10 -4.43
N TYR A 78 12.93 -2.73 -3.19
CA TYR A 78 12.87 -3.67 -2.07
C TYR A 78 11.88 -4.81 -2.34
N GLU A 79 10.65 -4.50 -2.74
CA GLU A 79 9.63 -5.51 -3.07
C GLU A 79 10.09 -6.42 -4.23
N ALA A 80 10.73 -5.88 -5.26
CA ALA A 80 11.26 -6.68 -6.37
C ALA A 80 12.37 -7.65 -5.92
N GLN A 81 13.24 -7.22 -5.00
CA GLN A 81 14.27 -8.08 -4.39
C GLN A 81 13.65 -9.16 -3.50
N HIS A 82 12.62 -8.81 -2.72
CA HIS A 82 11.89 -9.72 -1.85
C HIS A 82 11.15 -10.79 -2.64
N ALA A 83 10.39 -10.41 -3.66
CA ALA A 83 9.66 -11.33 -4.53
C ALA A 83 10.58 -12.29 -5.30
N ALA A 84 11.82 -11.86 -5.61
CA ALA A 84 12.81 -12.73 -6.24
C ALA A 84 13.48 -13.72 -5.27
N ALA A 85 13.43 -13.42 -3.95
CA ALA A 85 14.05 -14.23 -2.90
C ALA A 85 13.10 -15.27 -2.29
N GLU A 86 11.78 -15.05 -2.34
CA GLU A 86 10.79 -16.03 -1.89
C GLU A 86 10.56 -17.12 -2.95
N PRO A 87 10.72 -18.42 -2.62
CA PRO A 87 10.16 -19.48 -3.44
C PRO A 87 8.65 -19.30 -3.52
N GLN A 88 8.07 -19.44 -4.72
CA GLN A 88 6.61 -19.35 -4.92
C GLN A 88 5.88 -20.20 -3.86
N ALA A 89 5.02 -19.57 -3.06
CA ALA A 89 4.25 -20.26 -2.04
C ALA A 89 3.50 -21.45 -2.67
N GLU A 90 3.69 -22.64 -2.09
CA GLU A 90 3.01 -23.85 -2.56
C GLU A 90 1.49 -23.64 -2.50
N PRO A 91 0.74 -24.18 -3.48
CA PRO A 91 -0.71 -24.04 -3.49
C PRO A 91 -1.27 -24.63 -2.19
N VAL A 92 -2.05 -23.82 -1.47
CA VAL A 92 -2.82 -24.25 -0.30
C VAL A 92 -3.98 -25.15 -0.78
N ASP A 93 -3.67 -26.41 -1.06
CA ASP A 93 -4.67 -27.47 -1.15
C ASP A 93 -5.01 -28.01 0.25
N ASP A 94 -6.31 -28.16 0.45
CA ASP A 94 -7.03 -28.98 1.44
C ASP A 94 -7.07 -28.56 2.93
N LEU A 95 -8.14 -27.84 3.28
CA LEU A 95 -8.94 -28.11 4.49
C LEU A 95 -10.45 -27.96 4.22
N VAL A 96 -10.97 -28.68 3.22
CA VAL A 96 -12.41 -28.98 3.12
C VAL A 96 -12.57 -30.48 2.86
N ASP A 97 -12.14 -31.30 3.81
CA ASP A 97 -12.69 -32.65 3.99
C ASP A 97 -12.35 -33.18 5.39
N ALA A 98 -13.18 -32.80 6.37
CA ALA A 98 -13.28 -33.49 7.64
C ALA A 98 -14.69 -33.33 8.24
N ARG A 99 -15.63 -34.05 7.63
CA ARG A 99 -16.84 -34.68 8.22
C ARG A 99 -18.01 -33.80 8.68
#